data_AF-A0A3R7GJ77-F1
#
_entry.id   AF-A0A3R7GJ77-F1
#
_cell.length_a   1.000
_cell.length_b   1.000
_cell.length_c   1.000
_cell.angle_alpha   90.00
_cell.angle_beta   90.00
_cell.angle_gamma   90.00
#
_symmetry.space_group_name_H-M   'P 1'
#
loop_
_entity.id
_entity.type
_entity.pdbx_description
1 polymer ?
#
loop_
_entity_poly.entity_id
_entity_poly.type
_entity_poly.pdbx_seq_one_letter_code
_entity_poly.pdbx_strand_id
1 'polypeptide(L)'
;MQVLDTNGDAFNWRQAFDSLVVFEQEFDTAMQILMYQDEKVARLSLEESNQTTGTRRTGSGKSVTVSKAALETYENKLRAEDEMVAADTTAGRSVASLFQTGSGKSVTVSKAALETYENKLRAEDEMVAADTTAGRSVASLFQTGSGKSVTVSKAALETYENKLRAEDEMVAADTTAGRSVASLFQTGSGKSVTVSKAALETYENKLRAEDEMVAADTG
;
A
#
# COMPACT_ATOMS: atom_id res chain seq x y z
N MET A 1 -4.49 92.90 -43.14
CA MET A 1 -5.87 92.50 -43.51
C MET A 1 -6.52 92.00 -42.23
N GLN A 2 -7.29 92.85 -41.55
CA GLN A 2 -7.97 92.47 -40.30
C GLN A 2 -9.32 91.85 -40.67
N VAL A 3 -9.52 90.59 -40.28
CA VAL A 3 -10.80 89.90 -40.39
C VAL A 3 -11.49 90.08 -39.04
N LEU A 4 -12.59 90.83 -39.05
CA LEU A 4 -13.45 91.05 -37.88
C LEU A 4 -14.50 89.94 -37.82
N ASP A 5 -14.75 89.40 -36.64
CA ASP A 5 -15.85 88.49 -36.39
C ASP A 5 -17.12 89.28 -36.02
N THR A 6 -18.30 88.66 -36.14
CA THR A 6 -19.63 89.32 -36.13
C THR A 6 -20.06 89.96 -34.79
N ASN A 7 -19.16 90.08 -33.81
CA ASN A 7 -19.41 90.74 -32.52
C ASN A 7 -18.37 91.82 -32.14
N GLY A 8 -17.52 92.28 -33.05
CA GLY A 8 -16.70 93.48 -32.85
C GLY A 8 -15.48 93.34 -31.93
N ASP A 9 -15.23 92.17 -31.34
CA ASP A 9 -13.99 91.87 -30.64
C ASP A 9 -12.92 91.31 -31.60
N ALA A 10 -11.66 91.69 -31.40
CA ALA A 10 -10.54 91.25 -32.23
C ALA A 10 -10.39 89.72 -32.13
N PHE A 11 -10.57 89.02 -33.26
CA PHE A 11 -10.44 87.56 -33.33
C PHE A 11 -9.03 87.12 -32.89
N ASN A 12 -8.93 86.55 -31.69
CA ASN A 12 -7.67 86.14 -31.12
C ASN A 12 -7.32 84.73 -31.58
N TRP A 13 -6.67 84.65 -32.74
CA TRP A 13 -6.20 83.40 -33.35
C TRP A 13 -5.42 82.50 -32.41
N ARG A 14 -4.71 83.05 -31.41
CA ARG A 14 -3.98 82.23 -30.43
C ARG A 14 -4.91 81.44 -29.52
N GLN A 15 -5.99 82.06 -29.04
CA GLN A 15 -6.93 81.37 -28.14
C GLN A 15 -7.75 80.31 -28.89
N ALA A 16 -8.14 80.58 -30.14
CA ALA A 16 -8.80 79.59 -30.98
C ALA A 16 -7.85 78.41 -31.32
N PHE A 17 -6.56 78.69 -31.55
CA PHE A 17 -5.57 77.66 -31.83
C PHE A 17 -5.24 76.83 -30.59
N ASP A 18 -5.03 77.45 -29.42
CA ASP A 18 -4.79 76.75 -28.16
C ASP A 18 -5.98 75.86 -27.78
N SER A 19 -7.22 76.34 -27.98
CA SER A 19 -8.43 75.51 -27.77
C SER A 19 -8.50 74.32 -28.72
N LEU A 20 -8.04 74.47 -29.96
CA LEU A 20 -8.02 73.38 -30.95
C LEU A 20 -6.96 72.33 -30.58
N VAL A 21 -5.78 72.78 -30.14
CA VAL A 21 -4.67 71.90 -29.70
C VAL A 21 -5.05 71.15 -28.43
N VAL A 22 -5.70 71.81 -27.47
CA VAL A 22 -6.22 71.14 -26.27
C VAL A 22 -7.31 70.13 -26.63
N PHE A 23 -8.20 70.45 -27.58
CA PHE A 23 -9.23 69.52 -28.04
C PHE A 23 -8.64 68.30 -28.76
N GLU A 24 -7.61 68.48 -29.60
CA GLU A 24 -6.88 67.35 -30.21
C GLU A 24 -6.18 66.48 -29.15
N GLN A 25 -5.59 67.10 -28.13
CA GLN A 25 -4.95 66.37 -27.03
C GLN A 25 -5.95 65.59 -26.18
N GLU A 26 -7.13 66.16 -25.91
CA GLU A 26 -8.22 65.49 -25.21
C GLU A 26 -8.78 64.31 -26.03
N PHE A 27 -8.87 64.46 -27.36
CA PHE A 27 -9.31 63.40 -28.27
C PHE A 27 -8.32 62.24 -28.34
N ASP A 28 -7.03 62.52 -28.47
CA ASP A 28 -5.98 61.49 -28.45
C ASP A 28 -5.96 60.73 -27.12
N THR A 29 -6.11 61.45 -26.00
CA THR A 29 -6.18 60.85 -24.67
C THR A 29 -7.42 59.96 -24.54
N ALA A 30 -8.59 60.40 -25.02
CA ALA A 30 -9.81 59.61 -25.01
C ALA A 30 -9.69 58.34 -25.88
N MET A 31 -9.08 58.47 -27.08
CA MET A 31 -8.83 57.33 -27.95
C MET A 31 -7.87 56.33 -27.30
N GLN A 32 -6.81 56.81 -26.66
CA GLN A 32 -5.86 55.97 -25.95
C GLN A 32 -6.49 55.24 -24.76
N ILE A 33 -7.40 55.88 -24.02
CA ILE A 33 -8.18 55.25 -22.96
C ILE A 33 -9.08 54.14 -23.52
N LEU A 34 -9.78 54.40 -24.64
CA LEU A 34 -10.65 53.41 -25.27
C LEU A 34 -9.85 52.20 -25.78
N MET A 35 -8.74 52.42 -26.46
CA MET A 35 -7.87 51.32 -26.94
C MET A 35 -7.30 50.49 -25.79
N TYR A 36 -6.92 51.13 -24.68
CA TYR A 36 -6.44 50.42 -23.49
C TYR A 36 -7.53 49.58 -22.83
N GLN A 37 -8.78 50.05 -22.83
CA GLN A 37 -9.92 49.26 -22.35
C GLN A 37 -10.18 48.05 -23.25
N ASP A 38 -10.19 48.23 -24.56
CA ASP A 38 -10.39 47.13 -25.51
C ASP A 38 -9.29 46.07 -25.40
N GLU A 39 -8.02 46.47 -25.25
CA GLU A 39 -6.92 45.53 -25.02
C GLU A 39 -7.10 44.77 -23.70
N LYS A 40 -7.50 45.46 -22.63
CA LYS A 40 -7.72 44.84 -21.32
C LYS A 40 -8.89 43.85 -21.35
N VAL A 41 -9.97 44.19 -22.04
CA VAL A 41 -11.15 43.31 -22.22
C VAL A 41 -10.79 42.10 -23.08
N ALA A 42 -10.03 42.27 -24.15
CA ALA A 42 -9.54 41.17 -24.98
C ALA A 42 -8.65 40.20 -24.19
N ARG A 43 -7.76 40.73 -23.34
CA ARG A 43 -6.87 39.91 -22.48
C ARG A 43 -7.63 39.15 -21.40
N LEU A 44 -8.65 39.75 -20.80
CA LEU A 44 -9.51 39.07 -19.82
C LEU A 44 -10.37 37.97 -20.47
N SER A 45 -10.92 38.23 -21.65
CA SER A 45 -11.71 37.24 -22.39
C SER A 45 -10.85 36.05 -22.83
N LEU A 46 -9.59 36.28 -23.21
CA LEU A 46 -8.65 35.21 -23.56
C LEU A 46 -8.28 34.35 -22.33
N GLU A 47 -8.05 34.98 -21.17
CA GLU A 47 -7.73 34.27 -19.92
C GLU A 47 -8.92 33.45 -19.40
N GLU A 48 -10.13 33.99 -19.51
CA GLU A 48 -11.36 33.27 -19.14
C GLU A 48 -11.64 32.09 -20.09
N SER A 49 -11.31 32.23 -21.38
CA SER A 49 -11.44 31.13 -22.36
C SER A 49 -10.49 29.95 -22.09
N ASN A 50 -9.36 30.19 -21.43
CA ASN A 50 -8.37 29.17 -21.10
C ASN A 50 -8.67 28.43 -19.78
N GLN A 51 -9.72 28.85 -19.07
CA GLN A 51 -10.13 28.27 -17.80
C GLN A 51 -11.47 27.56 -17.95
N THR A 52 -11.50 26.26 -17.65
CA THR A 52 -12.76 25.50 -17.57
C THR A 52 -13.22 25.51 -16.12
N THR A 53 -14.36 26.16 -15.85
CA THR A 53 -15.02 26.11 -14.55
C THR A 53 -15.98 24.92 -14.56
N GLY A 54 -15.58 23.82 -13.93
CA GLY A 54 -16.48 22.68 -13.73
C GLY A 54 -17.53 22.99 -12.66
N THR A 55 -18.64 22.25 -12.65
CA THR A 55 -19.64 22.24 -11.56
C THR A 55 -19.11 21.70 -10.23
N ARG A 56 -17.82 21.32 -10.17
CA ARG A 56 -17.18 20.76 -8.98
C ARG A 56 -16.79 21.88 -8.01
N ARG A 57 -17.26 21.76 -6.77
CA ARG A 57 -16.92 22.63 -5.65
C ARG A 57 -16.08 21.85 -4.63
N THR A 58 -15.15 22.55 -3.99
CA THR A 58 -14.44 22.02 -2.81
C THR A 58 -15.42 21.82 -1.66
N GLY A 59 -15.04 21.07 -0.61
CA GLY A 59 -15.87 20.89 0.59
C GLY A 59 -16.25 22.20 1.31
N SER A 60 -15.56 23.30 0.99
CA SER A 60 -15.88 24.66 1.47
C SER A 60 -16.83 25.45 0.56
N GLY A 61 -17.31 24.87 -0.54
CA GLY A 61 -18.20 25.52 -1.51
C GLY A 61 -17.51 26.34 -2.60
N LYS A 62 -16.17 26.53 -2.55
CA LYS A 62 -15.42 27.23 -3.61
C LYS A 62 -15.40 26.41 -4.91
N SER A 63 -15.72 27.04 -6.05
CA SER A 63 -15.61 26.42 -7.38
C SER A 63 -14.16 26.08 -7.70
N VAL A 64 -13.95 24.91 -8.27
CA VAL A 64 -12.63 24.46 -8.73
C VAL A 64 -12.51 24.82 -10.21
N THR A 65 -11.56 25.70 -10.52
CA THR A 65 -11.22 26.07 -11.89
C THR A 65 -9.97 25.33 -12.32
N VAL A 66 -10.01 24.70 -13.49
CA VAL A 66 -8.86 23.98 -14.06
C VAL A 66 -8.59 24.57 -15.44
N SER A 67 -7.33 24.88 -15.72
CA SER A 67 -6.96 25.38 -17.05
C SER A 67 -7.12 24.28 -18.11
N LYS A 68 -7.51 24.68 -19.31
CA LYS A 68 -7.68 23.76 -20.44
C LYS A 68 -6.37 23.08 -20.81
N ALA A 69 -5.26 23.81 -20.76
CA ALA A 69 -3.91 23.26 -20.95
C ALA A 69 -3.56 22.18 -19.92
N ALA A 70 -3.97 22.34 -18.65
CA ALA A 70 -3.78 21.30 -17.65
C ALA A 70 -4.60 20.05 -17.99
N LEU A 71 -5.86 20.19 -18.43
CA LEU A 71 -6.65 19.04 -18.87
C LEU A 71 -6.03 18.33 -20.07
N GLU A 72 -5.61 19.07 -21.09
CA GLU A 72 -4.97 18.50 -22.28
C GLU A 72 -3.67 17.74 -21.95
N THR A 73 -2.85 18.28 -21.04
CA THR A 73 -1.64 17.57 -20.59
C THR A 73 -1.96 16.27 -19.84
N TYR A 74 -2.99 16.26 -18.99
CA TYR A 74 -3.43 15.04 -18.32
C TYR A 74 -4.02 14.02 -19.29
N GLU A 75 -4.84 14.44 -20.25
CA GLU A 75 -5.43 13.57 -21.27
C GLU A 75 -4.36 12.94 -22.17
N ASN A 76 -3.37 13.73 -22.60
CA ASN A 76 -2.25 13.21 -23.39
C ASN A 76 -1.42 12.19 -22.60
N LYS A 77 -1.17 12.45 -21.31
CA LYS A 77 -0.48 11.49 -20.44
C LYS A 77 -1.27 10.18 -20.31
N LEU A 78 -2.59 10.28 -20.12
CA LEU A 78 -3.47 9.10 -20.02
C LEU A 78 -3.45 8.28 -21.31
N ARG A 79 -3.49 8.95 -22.47
CA ARG A 79 -3.44 8.29 -23.78
C ARG A 79 -2.10 7.61 -24.03
N ALA A 80 -1.00 8.26 -23.65
CA ALA A 80 0.34 7.68 -23.78
C ALA A 80 0.51 6.43 -22.90
N GLU A 81 -0.05 6.42 -21.69
CA GLU A 81 -0.06 5.24 -20.83
C GLU A 81 -0.88 4.10 -21.46
N ASP A 82 -2.07 4.40 -22.00
CA ASP A 82 -2.93 3.40 -22.66
C ASP A 82 -2.26 2.83 -23.93
N GLU A 83 -1.58 3.66 -24.73
CA GLU A 83 -0.82 3.23 -25.90
C GLU A 83 0.40 2.36 -25.51
N MET A 84 1.11 2.72 -24.45
CA MET A 84 2.24 1.91 -23.96
C MET A 84 1.77 0.53 -23.49
N VAL A 85 0.65 0.47 -22.77
CA VAL A 85 0.05 -0.80 -22.32
C VAL A 85 -0.47 -1.62 -23.51
N ALA A 86 -1.09 -0.98 -24.50
CA ALA A 86 -1.51 -1.63 -25.74
C ALA A 86 -0.32 -2.16 -26.55
N ALA A 87 0.78 -1.41 -26.61
CA ALA A 87 2.00 -1.83 -27.28
C ALA A 87 2.66 -3.02 -26.57
N ASP A 88 2.72 -3.02 -25.24
CA ASP A 88 3.35 -4.11 -24.47
C ASP A 88 2.50 -5.40 -24.51
N THR A 89 1.17 -5.27 -24.61
CA THR A 89 0.27 -6.42 -24.83
C THR A 89 0.33 -6.96 -26.25
N THR A 90 0.38 -6.11 -27.28
CA THR A 90 0.54 -6.54 -28.68
C THR A 90 1.93 -7.10 -28.99
N ALA A 91 2.98 -6.53 -28.39
CA ALA A 91 4.33 -7.09 -28.43
C ALA A 91 4.47 -8.36 -27.57
N GLY A 92 3.40 -8.77 -26.88
CA GLY A 92 3.37 -9.98 -26.07
C GLY A 92 4.28 -9.93 -24.85
N ARG A 93 4.72 -8.76 -24.40
CA ARG A 93 5.50 -8.56 -23.16
C ARG A 93 4.62 -8.47 -21.91
N SER A 94 3.33 -8.20 -22.07
CA SER A 94 2.33 -8.20 -21.01
C SER A 94 1.12 -9.06 -21.35
N VAL A 95 0.45 -9.58 -20.31
CA VAL A 95 -0.77 -10.38 -20.39
C VAL A 95 -1.93 -9.58 -19.82
N ALA A 96 -3.06 -9.56 -20.51
CA ALA A 96 -4.28 -8.94 -20.01
C ALA A 96 -4.89 -9.79 -18.89
N SER A 97 -5.20 -9.14 -17.76
CA SER A 97 -5.92 -9.73 -16.65
C SER A 97 -7.43 -9.66 -16.88
N LEU A 98 -8.18 -10.56 -16.25
CA LEU A 98 -9.64 -10.50 -16.21
C LEU A 98 -10.16 -9.37 -15.30
N PHE A 99 -9.29 -8.80 -14.46
CA PHE A 99 -9.63 -7.71 -13.55
C PHE A 99 -9.54 -6.34 -14.23
N GLN A 100 -10.43 -5.43 -13.82
CA GLN A 100 -10.41 -4.02 -14.21
C GLN A 100 -10.24 -3.13 -12.98
N THR A 101 -9.64 -1.95 -13.18
CA THR A 101 -9.59 -0.90 -12.17
C THR A 101 -10.98 -0.30 -11.94
N GLY A 102 -11.16 0.50 -10.88
CA GLY A 102 -12.44 1.17 -10.61
C GLY A 102 -12.94 2.12 -11.70
N SER A 103 -12.07 2.50 -12.66
CA SER A 103 -12.44 3.26 -13.85
C SER A 103 -12.77 2.40 -15.08
N GLY A 104 -12.73 1.07 -14.95
CA GLY A 104 -13.03 0.11 -16.01
C GLY A 104 -11.83 -0.27 -16.90
N LYS A 105 -10.62 0.18 -16.59
CA LYS A 105 -9.42 -0.16 -17.37
C LYS A 105 -8.91 -1.55 -17.01
N SER A 106 -8.64 -2.40 -18.01
CA SER A 106 -8.07 -3.74 -17.80
C SER A 106 -6.69 -3.67 -17.17
N VAL A 107 -6.46 -4.50 -16.17
CA VAL A 107 -5.15 -4.63 -15.52
C VAL A 107 -4.24 -5.48 -16.42
N THR A 108 -2.99 -5.08 -16.62
CA THR A 108 -2.01 -5.86 -17.38
C THR A 108 -0.83 -6.26 -16.49
N VAL A 109 -0.33 -7.48 -16.70
CA VAL A 109 0.78 -8.04 -15.93
C VAL A 109 1.94 -8.35 -16.87
N SER A 110 3.15 -7.95 -16.49
CA SER A 110 4.36 -8.23 -17.27
C SER A 110 4.66 -9.73 -17.32
N LYS A 111 4.93 -10.28 -18.51
CA LYS A 111 5.35 -11.66 -18.70
C LYS A 111 6.72 -11.94 -18.06
N ALA A 112 7.66 -11.00 -18.14
CA ALA A 112 8.96 -11.18 -17.51
C ALA A 112 8.83 -11.39 -15.99
N ALA A 113 7.89 -10.69 -15.36
CA ALA A 113 7.58 -10.90 -13.95
C ALA A 113 6.94 -12.27 -13.71
N LEU A 114 6.01 -12.72 -14.57
CA LEU A 114 5.42 -14.05 -14.45
C LEU A 114 6.48 -15.16 -14.59
N GLU A 115 7.34 -15.06 -15.59
CA GLU A 115 8.42 -16.03 -15.82
C GLU A 115 9.39 -16.12 -14.62
N THR A 116 9.73 -14.99 -13.99
CA THR A 116 10.62 -15.03 -12.81
C THR A 116 9.96 -15.73 -11.63
N TYR A 117 8.66 -15.50 -11.41
CA TYR A 117 7.92 -16.21 -10.36
C TYR A 117 7.73 -17.69 -10.68
N GLU A 118 7.42 -18.05 -11.93
CA GLU A 118 7.30 -19.44 -12.36
C GLU A 118 8.62 -20.19 -12.20
N ASN A 119 9.74 -19.58 -12.57
CA ASN A 119 11.07 -20.17 -12.40
C ASN A 119 11.42 -20.36 -10.93
N LYS A 120 11.08 -19.39 -10.07
CA LYS A 120 11.28 -19.52 -8.62
C LYS A 120 10.45 -20.69 -8.05
N LEU A 121 9.19 -20.80 -8.46
CA LEU A 121 8.32 -21.90 -8.02
C LEU A 121 8.83 -23.26 -8.49
N ARG A 122 9.32 -23.36 -9.73
CA ARG A 122 9.94 -24.59 -10.25
C ARG A 122 11.22 -24.95 -9.52
N ALA A 123 12.07 -23.98 -9.21
CA ALA A 123 13.30 -24.22 -8.46
C ALA A 123 13.02 -24.74 -7.04
N GLU A 124 11.98 -24.23 -6.38
CA GLU A 124 11.53 -24.75 -5.08
C GLU A 124 11.00 -26.18 -5.19
N ASP A 125 10.17 -26.48 -6.21
CA ASP A 125 9.67 -27.84 -6.45
C ASP A 125 10.83 -28.82 -6.78
N GLU A 126 11.82 -28.40 -7.56
CA GLU A 126 13.02 -29.20 -7.87
C GLU A 126 13.88 -29.45 -6.64
N MET A 127 14.04 -28.46 -5.76
CA MET A 127 14.78 -28.62 -4.51
C MET A 127 14.10 -29.66 -3.60
N VAL A 128 12.78 -29.61 -3.48
CA VAL A 128 11.99 -30.59 -2.71
C VAL A 128 12.08 -31.99 -3.35
N ALA A 129 12.01 -32.08 -4.68
CA ALA A 129 12.17 -33.34 -5.41
C ALA A 129 13.59 -33.92 -5.26
N ALA A 130 14.62 -33.08 -5.28
CA ALA A 130 16.00 -33.49 -5.06
C ALA A 130 16.22 -33.99 -3.63
N ASP A 131 15.65 -33.30 -2.63
CA ASP A 131 15.81 -33.66 -1.23
C ASP A 131 15.06 -34.96 -0.87
N THR A 132 13.91 -35.20 -1.50
CA THR A 132 13.19 -36.48 -1.39
C THR A 132 13.93 -37.61 -2.11
N THR A 133 14.46 -37.39 -3.31
CA THR A 133 15.22 -38.40 -4.07
C THR A 133 16.54 -38.75 -3.40
N ALA A 134 17.25 -37.77 -2.84
CA ALA A 134 18.45 -37.97 -2.03
C ALA A 134 18.14 -38.61 -0.66
N GLY A 135 16.86 -38.89 -0.37
CA GLY A 135 16.43 -39.50 0.88
C GLY A 135 16.66 -38.62 2.10
N ARG A 136 16.83 -37.31 1.93
CA ARG A 136 17.01 -36.32 3.00
C ARG A 136 15.69 -35.75 3.51
N SER A 137 14.61 -35.94 2.75
CA SER A 137 13.25 -35.62 3.14
C SER A 137 12.31 -36.83 3.00
N VAL A 138 11.26 -36.88 3.81
CA VAL A 138 10.19 -37.89 3.79
C VAL A 138 8.88 -37.24 3.39
N ALA A 139 8.14 -37.91 2.49
CA ALA A 139 6.81 -37.49 2.10
C ALA A 139 5.80 -37.75 3.22
N SER A 140 5.00 -36.74 3.53
CA SER A 140 3.88 -36.83 4.44
C SER A 140 2.64 -37.36 3.72
N LEU A 141 1.68 -37.89 4.49
CA LEU A 141 0.37 -38.27 3.98
C LEU A 141 -0.52 -37.05 3.68
N PHE A 142 -0.14 -35.86 4.16
CA PHE A 142 -0.86 -34.61 3.93
C PHE A 142 -0.47 -33.96 2.60
N GLN A 143 -1.44 -33.31 1.96
CA GLN A 143 -1.25 -32.48 0.78
C GLN A 143 -1.63 -31.02 1.08
N THR A 144 -1.02 -30.08 0.34
CA THR A 144 -1.44 -28.67 0.32
C THR A 144 -2.79 -28.51 -0.37
N GLY A 145 -3.41 -27.34 -0.25
CA GLY A 145 -4.68 -27.04 -0.94
C GLY A 145 -4.61 -27.13 -2.48
N SER A 146 -3.40 -27.14 -3.06
CA SER A 146 -3.17 -27.38 -4.49
C SER A 146 -2.89 -28.85 -4.85
N GLY A 147 -2.94 -29.77 -3.88
CA GLY A 147 -2.72 -31.20 -4.07
C GLY A 147 -1.26 -31.65 -4.03
N LYS A 148 -0.31 -30.76 -3.70
CA LYS A 148 1.12 -31.12 -3.59
C LYS A 148 1.39 -31.80 -2.25
N SER A 149 2.09 -32.93 -2.25
CA SER A 149 2.47 -33.63 -1.00
C SER A 149 3.41 -32.79 -0.14
N VAL A 150 3.15 -32.74 1.15
CA VAL A 150 4.01 -32.05 2.12
C VAL A 150 5.23 -32.92 2.41
N THR A 151 6.44 -32.36 2.40
CA THR A 151 7.68 -33.07 2.72
C THR A 151 8.31 -32.55 4.00
N VAL A 152 8.85 -33.45 4.81
CA VAL A 152 9.51 -33.12 6.08
C VAL A 152 10.97 -33.57 6.01
N SER A 153 11.89 -32.71 6.48
CA SER A 153 13.31 -33.05 6.52
C SER A 153 13.59 -34.16 7.53
N LYS A 154 14.37 -35.18 7.13
CA LYS A 154 14.81 -36.26 8.03
C LYS A 154 15.70 -35.74 9.15
N ALA A 155 16.56 -34.76 8.89
CA ALA A 155 17.41 -34.17 9.93
C ALA A 155 16.55 -33.52 11.04
N ALA A 156 15.43 -32.88 10.66
CA ALA A 156 14.49 -32.32 11.63
C ALA A 156 13.79 -33.42 12.44
N LEU A 157 13.45 -34.56 11.82
CA LEU A 157 12.89 -35.71 12.54
C LEU A 157 13.91 -36.34 13.49
N GLU A 158 15.15 -36.57 13.05
CA GLU A 158 16.21 -37.14 13.88
C GLU A 158 16.52 -36.28 15.11
N THR A 159 16.57 -34.95 14.95
CA THR A 159 16.76 -34.04 16.09
C THR A 159 15.62 -34.11 17.09
N TYR A 160 14.38 -34.22 16.62
CA TYR A 160 13.22 -34.37 17.50
C TYR A 160 13.22 -35.74 18.19
N GLU A 161 13.51 -36.83 17.48
CA GLU A 161 13.63 -38.17 18.04
C GLU A 161 14.72 -38.26 19.10
N ASN A 162 15.88 -37.65 18.85
CA ASN A 162 16.97 -37.63 19.82
C ASN A 162 16.60 -36.85 21.09
N LYS A 163 15.89 -35.72 20.94
CA LYS A 163 15.37 -34.97 22.09
C LYS A 163 14.37 -35.80 22.89
N LEU A 164 13.48 -36.52 22.20
CA LEU A 164 12.49 -37.39 22.83
C LEU A 164 13.17 -38.52 23.62
N ARG A 165 14.17 -39.18 23.02
CA ARG A 165 14.94 -40.25 23.69
C ARG A 165 15.71 -39.72 24.90
N ALA A 166 16.33 -38.55 24.79
CA ALA A 166 17.07 -37.95 25.90
C ALA A 166 16.18 -37.62 27.11
N GLU A 167 14.95 -37.15 26.86
CA GLU A 167 13.96 -36.94 27.92
C GLU A 167 13.57 -38.25 28.61
N ASP A 168 13.31 -39.31 27.83
CA ASP A 168 12.92 -40.62 28.37
C ASP A 168 14.09 -41.26 29.16
N GLU A 169 15.33 -41.10 28.69
CA GLU A 169 16.54 -41.58 29.38
C GLU A 169 16.77 -40.82 30.70
N MET A 170 16.52 -39.51 30.74
CA MET A 170 16.59 -38.73 31.98
C MET A 170 15.57 -39.21 33.01
N VAL A 171 14.34 -39.48 32.58
CA VAL A 171 13.27 -40.02 33.45
C VAL A 171 13.62 -41.43 33.95
N ALA A 172 14.17 -42.28 33.08
CA ALA A 172 14.63 -43.62 33.44
C ALA A 172 15.81 -43.57 34.43
N ALA A 173 16.74 -42.63 34.25
CA ALA A 173 17.87 -42.43 35.15
C ALA A 173 17.39 -41.95 36.53
N ASP A 174 16.43 -41.02 36.59
CA ASP A 174 15.90 -40.46 37.84
C ASP A 174 15.10 -41.50 38.65
N THR A 175 14.40 -42.38 37.96
CA THR A 175 13.71 -43.53 38.58
C THR A 175 14.68 -44.61 39.06
N THR A 176 15.70 -44.94 38.26
CA THR A 176 16.74 -45.93 38.64
C THR A 176 17.60 -45.44 39.80
N ALA A 177 17.90 -44.14 39.85
CA ALA A 177 18.60 -43.50 40.96
C ALA A 177 17.73 -43.35 42.23
N GLY A 178 16.46 -43.79 42.19
CA GLY A 178 15.53 -43.74 43.32
C GLY A 178 15.09 -42.32 43.69
N ARG A 179 15.33 -41.33 42.83
CA ARG A 179 14.95 -39.92 43.03
C ARG A 179 13.51 -39.65 42.58
N SER A 180 12.98 -40.47 41.67
CA SER A 180 11.58 -40.47 41.26
C SER A 180 10.96 -41.86 41.30
N VAL A 181 9.64 -41.92 41.48
CA VAL A 181 8.84 -43.16 41.50
C VAL A 181 7.98 -43.18 40.25
N ALA A 182 7.99 -44.30 39.52
CA ALA A 182 7.17 -44.49 38.34
C ALA A 182 5.70 -44.73 38.74
N SER A 183 4.79 -44.00 38.11
CA SER A 183 3.35 -44.20 38.23
C SER A 183 2.86 -45.26 37.25
N LEU A 184 1.70 -45.85 37.55
CA LEU A 184 0.97 -46.71 36.61
C LEU A 184 0.27 -45.92 35.50
N PHE A 185 0.17 -44.59 35.64
CA PHE A 185 -0.45 -43.72 34.65
C PHE A 185 0.52 -43.32 33.54
N GLN A 186 -0.04 -43.14 32.34
CA GLN A 186 0.66 -42.63 31.17
C GLN A 186 -0.01 -41.34 30.68
N THR A 187 0.78 -40.45 30.10
CA THR A 187 0.28 -39.26 29.39
C THR A 187 -0.41 -39.65 28.08
N GLY A 188 -1.14 -38.72 27.46
CA GLY A 188 -1.81 -38.97 26.17
C GLY A 188 -0.87 -39.33 25.02
N SER A 189 0.44 -39.09 25.16
CA SER A 189 1.48 -39.55 24.22
C SER A 189 2.07 -40.92 24.56
N GLY A 190 1.58 -41.59 25.62
CA GLY A 190 2.05 -42.90 26.07
C GLY A 190 3.24 -42.88 27.05
N LYS A 191 3.76 -41.70 27.42
CA LYS A 191 4.87 -41.60 28.38
C LYS A 191 4.42 -41.87 29.81
N SER A 192 5.16 -42.71 30.54
CA SER A 192 4.91 -42.97 31.97
C SER A 192 5.08 -41.72 32.81
N VAL A 193 4.13 -41.48 33.72
CA VAL A 193 4.19 -40.37 34.66
C VAL A 193 5.12 -40.74 35.81
N THR A 194 6.05 -39.86 36.18
CA THR A 194 6.94 -40.06 37.33
C THR A 194 6.75 -38.96 38.36
N VAL A 195 6.82 -39.32 39.64
CA VAL A 195 6.67 -38.38 40.77
C VAL A 195 7.99 -38.34 41.53
N SER A 196 8.49 -37.15 41.85
CA SER A 196 9.72 -37.03 42.63
C SER A 196 9.53 -37.52 44.06
N LYS A 197 10.51 -38.27 44.58
CA LYS A 197 10.47 -38.83 45.93
C LYS A 197 10.45 -37.75 47.00
N ALA A 198 11.21 -36.67 46.80
CA ALA A 198 11.19 -35.52 47.70
C ALA A 198 9.79 -34.88 47.81
N ALA A 199 9.04 -34.79 46.71
CA ALA A 199 7.68 -34.28 46.76
C ALA A 199 6.74 -35.23 47.53
N LEU A 200 6.89 -36.55 47.35
CA LEU A 200 6.13 -37.55 48.12
C LEU A 200 6.41 -37.42 49.62
N GLU A 201 7.68 -37.36 50.02
CA GLU A 201 8.06 -37.22 51.44
C GLU A 201 7.49 -35.93 52.07
N THR A 202 7.52 -34.81 51.34
CA THR A 202 6.90 -33.57 51.84
C THR A 202 5.39 -33.69 52.03
N TYR A 203 4.70 -34.40 51.13
CA TYR A 203 3.27 -34.59 51.22
C TYR A 203 2.89 -35.56 52.34
N GLU A 204 3.62 -36.67 52.48
CA GLU A 204 3.43 -37.63 53.58
C GLU A 204 3.64 -36.98 54.95
N ASN A 205 4.67 -36.14 55.10
CA ASN A 205 4.91 -35.41 56.34
C ASN A 205 3.79 -34.42 56.65
N LYS A 206 3.26 -33.75 55.62
CA LYS A 206 2.12 -32.84 55.78
C LYS A 206 0.85 -33.58 56.19
N LEU A 207 0.57 -34.72 55.57
CA LEU A 207 -0.58 -35.56 55.91
C LEU A 207 -0.51 -36.05 57.36
N ARG A 208 0.68 -36.52 57.80
CA ARG A 208 0.89 -36.93 59.19
C ARG A 208 0.69 -35.79 60.19
N ALA A 209 1.17 -34.59 59.86
CA ALA A 209 0.99 -33.43 60.72
C ALA A 209 -0.49 -33.00 60.81
N GLU A 210 -1.25 -33.12 59.72
CA GLU A 210 -2.69 -32.87 59.71
C GLU A 210 -3.46 -33.91 60.54
N ASP A 211 -3.15 -35.20 60.38
CA ASP A 211 -3.76 -36.29 61.17
C ASP A 211 -3.47 -36.14 62.68
N GLU A 212 -2.26 -35.75 63.05
CA GLU A 212 -1.86 -35.52 64.45
C GLU A 212 -2.58 -34.31 65.06
N MET A 213 -2.80 -33.25 64.28
CA MET A 213 -3.57 -32.08 64.71
C MET A 213 -5.06 -32.41 64.92
N VAL A 214 -5.65 -33.25 64.06
CA VAL A 214 -7.04 -33.71 64.19
C VAL A 214 -7.23 -34.65 65.38
N ALA A 215 -6.24 -35.51 65.65
CA ALA A 215 -6.27 -36.39 66.82
C ALA A 215 -6.13 -35.62 68.15
N ALA A 216 -5.39 -34.51 68.16
CA ALA A 216 -5.24 -33.65 69.34
C ALA A 216 -6.47 -32.76 69.63
N ASP A 217 -7.31 -32.48 68.63
CA ASP A 217 -8.56 -31.70 68.77
C ASP A 217 -9.77 -32.57 69.16
N THR A 218 -9.65 -33.90 69.10
CA THR A 218 -10.74 -34.85 69.35
C THR A 218 -10.59 -35.69 70.64
N GLY A 219 -9.55 -35.45 71.44
CA GLY A 219 -9.32 -36.07 72.76
C GLY A 219 -9.52 -35.10 73.91
#